data_AF-U1I9G9-F1
#
_entry.id   AF-U1I9G9-F1
#
_cell.length_a   1.000
_cell.length_b   1.000
_cell.length_c   1.000
_cell.angle_alpha   90.00
_cell.angle_beta   90.00
_cell.angle_gamma   90.00
#
_symmetry.space_group_name_H-M   'P 1'
#
loop_
_entity.id
_entity.type
_entity.pdbx_description
1 polymer ?
#
loop_
_entity_poly.entity_id
_entity_poly.type
_entity_poly.pdbx_seq_one_letter_code
_entity_poly.pdbx_strand_id
1 'polypeptide(L)'
;MPNGEQSRKIKQFCGCCRFVFNRALAWQNEQYQQDSRHKFSYSKIANLLPQWKKELIWLKECHSQVLQQSLKDLETAFKNFFQQRADFPKFKKKGVKESFRFPQGCKLEQNNNRIWLPKIGWVRYRNSREVVGEIKNVTVSQKCGRFFV
;
A
#
# COMPACT_ATOMS: atom_id res chain seq x y z
N MET A 1 -16.03 -0.48 -15.01
CA MET A 1 -15.41 -1.56 -14.22
C MET A 1 -14.01 -1.84 -14.78
N PRO A 2 -13.03 -2.20 -13.95
CA PRO A 2 -11.69 -2.54 -14.41
C PRO A 2 -11.73 -3.77 -15.33
N ASN A 3 -10.88 -3.78 -16.36
CA ASN A 3 -10.73 -4.97 -17.22
C ASN A 3 -9.97 -6.10 -16.49
N GLY A 4 -9.87 -7.28 -17.11
CA GLY A 4 -9.19 -8.43 -16.51
C GLY A 4 -7.72 -8.16 -16.15
N GLU A 5 -7.01 -7.45 -17.02
CA GLU A 5 -5.60 -7.10 -16.81
C GLU A 5 -5.43 -6.12 -15.64
N GLN A 6 -6.25 -5.07 -15.57
CA GLN A 6 -6.28 -4.11 -14.46
C GLN A 6 -6.59 -4.80 -13.14
N SER A 7 -7.57 -5.71 -13.14
CA SER A 7 -7.90 -6.51 -11.95
C SER A 7 -6.73 -7.36 -11.48
N ARG A 8 -5.95 -7.94 -12.40
CA ARG A 8 -4.73 -8.70 -12.07
C ARG A 8 -3.65 -7.78 -11.49
N LYS A 9 -3.42 -6.61 -12.08
CA LYS A 9 -2.45 -5.61 -11.58
C LYS A 9 -2.83 -5.07 -10.20
N ILE A 10 -4.11 -4.77 -9.96
CA ILE A 10 -4.62 -4.33 -8.65
C ILE A 10 -4.37 -5.41 -7.60
N LYS A 11 -4.70 -6.68 -7.89
CA LYS A 11 -4.41 -7.81 -6.99
C LYS A 11 -2.92 -8.00 -6.73
N GLN A 12 -2.09 -7.83 -7.76
CA GLN A 12 -0.64 -7.87 -7.64
C GLN A 12 -0.13 -6.75 -6.72
N PHE A 13 -0.64 -5.53 -6.86
CA PHE A 13 -0.29 -4.39 -6.01
C PHE A 13 -0.67 -4.65 -4.55
N CYS A 14 -1.88 -5.15 -4.29
CA CYS A 14 -2.27 -5.60 -2.95
C CYS A 14 -1.30 -6.65 -2.39
N GLY A 15 -0.89 -7.62 -3.21
CA GLY A 15 0.08 -8.65 -2.85
C GLY A 15 1.46 -8.08 -2.49
N CYS A 16 1.99 -7.17 -3.32
CA CYS A 16 3.23 -6.45 -3.06
C CYS A 16 3.18 -5.67 -1.74
N CYS A 17 2.10 -4.92 -1.51
CA CYS A 17 1.93 -4.13 -0.28
C CYS A 17 1.90 -5.03 0.96
N ARG A 18 1.14 -6.13 0.90
CA ARG A 18 1.08 -7.12 1.98
C ARG A 18 2.46 -7.71 2.25
N PHE A 19 3.18 -8.11 1.21
CA PHE A 19 4.50 -8.71 1.36
C PHE A 19 5.50 -7.74 1.99
N VAL A 20 5.59 -6.52 1.47
CA VAL A 20 6.51 -5.49 1.98
C VAL A 20 6.19 -5.15 3.44
N PHE A 21 4.90 -5.01 3.78
CA PHE A 21 4.46 -4.78 5.16
C PHE A 21 4.88 -5.94 6.08
N ASN A 22 4.60 -7.18 5.68
CA ASN A 22 4.92 -8.36 6.50
C ASN A 22 6.42 -8.56 6.64
N ARG A 23 7.21 -8.40 5.57
CA ARG A 23 8.67 -8.53 5.61
C ARG A 23 9.30 -7.46 6.50
N ALA A 24 8.80 -6.23 6.45
CA ALA A 24 9.23 -5.16 7.34
C ALA A 24 8.87 -5.42 8.82
N LEU A 25 7.67 -5.95 9.08
CA LEU A 25 7.24 -6.33 10.43
C LEU A 25 8.09 -7.48 10.99
N ALA A 26 8.38 -8.50 10.18
CA ALA A 26 9.26 -9.62 10.56
C ALA A 26 10.67 -9.12 10.92
N TRP A 27 11.26 -8.30 10.05
CA TRP A 27 12.57 -7.69 10.30
C TRP A 27 12.58 -6.88 11.60
N GLN A 28 11.55 -6.06 11.85
CA GLN A 28 11.43 -5.29 13.09
C GLN A 28 11.35 -6.21 14.32
N ASN A 29 10.61 -7.31 14.25
CA ASN A 29 10.50 -8.26 15.35
C ASN A 29 11.84 -8.94 15.64
N GLU A 30 12.59 -9.34 14.62
CA GLU A 30 13.94 -9.90 14.76
C GLU A 30 14.90 -8.89 15.41
N GLN A 31 14.89 -7.64 14.96
CA GLN A 31 15.72 -6.58 15.54
C GLN A 31 15.35 -6.31 17.01
N TYR A 32 14.06 -6.34 17.33
CA TYR A 32 13.60 -6.13 18.71
C TYR A 32 13.95 -7.31 19.64
N GLN A 33 13.99 -8.54 19.12
CA GLN A 33 14.46 -9.70 19.87
C GLN A 33 15.96 -9.61 20.19
N GLN A 34 16.76 -9.02 19.30
CA GLN A 34 18.19 -8.79 19.53
C GLN A 34 18.45 -7.59 20.44
N ASP A 35 17.72 -6.49 20.25
CA ASP A 35 17.81 -5.27 21.04
C ASP A 35 16.41 -4.76 21.40
N SER A 36 16.02 -4.93 22.67
CA SER A 36 14.71 -4.51 23.19
C SER A 36 14.51 -2.99 23.21
N ARG A 37 15.53 -2.19 22.89
CA ARG A 37 15.42 -0.73 22.71
C ARG A 37 15.24 -0.32 21.24
N HIS A 38 15.28 -1.27 20.30
CA HIS A 38 15.17 -0.99 18.88
C HIS A 38 13.80 -0.40 18.53
N LYS A 39 13.80 0.84 18.07
CA LYS A 39 12.60 1.53 17.58
C LYS A 39 12.48 1.37 16.07
N PHE A 40 11.26 1.10 15.62
CA PHE A 40 10.96 1.08 14.19
C PHE A 40 11.28 2.43 13.55
N SER A 41 11.94 2.40 12.39
CA SER A 41 12.27 3.59 11.61
C SER A 41 12.00 3.35 10.13
N TYR A 42 11.11 4.17 9.54
CA TYR A 42 10.80 4.08 8.12
C TYR A 42 12.05 4.21 7.24
N SER A 43 12.96 5.14 7.55
CA SER A 43 14.16 5.38 6.73
C SER A 43 15.07 4.16 6.65
N LYS A 44 15.26 3.43 7.76
CA LYS A 44 16.04 2.18 7.79
C LYS A 44 15.44 1.12 6.86
N ILE A 45 14.13 0.86 6.97
CA ILE A 45 13.48 -0.16 6.14
C ILE A 45 13.34 0.28 4.68
N ALA A 46 13.10 1.57 4.44
CA ALA A 46 13.06 2.13 3.09
C ALA A 46 14.41 1.97 2.37
N ASN A 47 15.54 2.01 3.09
CA ASN A 47 16.87 1.73 2.53
C ASN A 47 17.08 0.24 2.20
N LEU A 48 16.34 -0.68 2.83
CA LEU A 48 16.35 -2.11 2.48
C LEU A 48 15.46 -2.42 1.27
N LEU A 49 14.48 -1.56 0.96
CA LEU A 49 13.54 -1.78 -0.13
C LEU A 49 14.22 -1.92 -1.52
N PRO A 50 15.25 -1.13 -1.89
CA PRO A 50 16.04 -1.36 -3.11
C PRO A 50 16.66 -2.76 -3.17
N GLN A 51 17.19 -3.26 -2.05
CA GLN A 51 17.78 -4.59 -1.98
C GLN A 51 16.71 -5.68 -2.18
N TRP A 52 15.56 -5.56 -1.51
CA TRP A 52 14.45 -6.49 -1.73
C TRP A 52 13.95 -6.50 -3.17
N LYS A 53 13.99 -5.36 -3.87
CA LYS A 53 13.63 -5.29 -5.30
C LYS A 53 14.66 -5.96 -6.20
N LYS A 54 15.94 -6.03 -5.80
CA LYS A 54 16.97 -6.77 -6.55
C LYS A 54 16.73 -8.29 -6.44
N GLU A 55 16.45 -8.77 -5.23
CA GLU A 55 16.13 -10.18 -4.96
C GLU A 55 14.78 -10.61 -5.56
N LEU A 56 13.77 -9.74 -5.43
CA LEU A 56 12.38 -10.03 -5.80
C LEU A 56 11.95 -9.13 -6.95
N ILE A 57 12.23 -9.58 -8.17
CA ILE A 57 12.02 -8.81 -9.39
C ILE A 57 10.56 -8.37 -9.55
N TRP A 58 9.60 -9.18 -9.11
CA TRP A 58 8.17 -8.86 -9.15
C TRP A 58 7.77 -7.64 -8.30
N LEU A 59 8.59 -7.21 -7.33
CA LEU A 59 8.39 -5.94 -6.60
C LEU A 59 8.70 -4.72 -7.47
N LYS A 60 9.54 -4.86 -8.51
CA LYS A 60 9.82 -3.78 -9.47
C LYS A 60 8.63 -3.49 -10.37
N GLU A 61 7.76 -4.47 -10.60
CA GLU A 61 6.53 -4.30 -11.38
C GLU A 61 5.54 -3.39 -10.65
N CYS A 62 5.50 -3.46 -9.32
CA CYS A 62 4.70 -2.57 -8.48
C CYS A 62 5.23 -1.12 -8.47
N HIS A 63 4.34 -0.14 -8.25
CA HIS A 63 4.72 1.27 -8.19
C HIS A 63 5.53 1.54 -6.90
N SER A 64 6.68 2.22 -7.01
CA SER A 64 7.59 2.41 -5.87
C SER A 64 6.95 3.13 -4.69
N GLN A 65 6.17 4.18 -4.97
CA GLN A 65 5.50 4.97 -3.94
C GLN A 65 4.44 4.18 -3.18
N VAL A 66 3.81 3.18 -3.80
CA VAL A 66 2.82 2.32 -3.15
C VAL A 66 3.49 1.40 -2.12
N LEU A 67 4.67 0.88 -2.46
CA LEU A 67 5.48 0.07 -1.53
C LEU A 67 5.98 0.92 -0.36
N GLN A 68 6.49 2.11 -0.64
CA GLN A 68 6.91 3.07 0.39
C GLN A 68 5.75 3.47 1.31
N GLN A 69 4.57 3.73 0.74
CA GLN A 69 3.39 4.04 1.53
C GLN A 69 3.00 2.88 2.45
N SER A 70 3.14 1.63 2.00
CA SER A 70 2.90 0.46 2.86
C SER A 70 3.85 0.40 4.07
N LEU A 71 5.09 0.86 3.92
CA LEU A 71 6.05 0.98 5.02
C LEU A 71 5.69 2.14 5.97
N LYS A 72 5.23 3.28 5.44
CA LYS A 72 4.72 4.40 6.26
C LYS A 72 3.48 4.03 7.06
N ASP A 73 2.61 3.20 6.48
CA ASP A 73 1.44 2.67 7.18
C ASP A 73 1.87 1.78 8.37
N LEU A 74 2.95 1.01 8.22
CA LEU A 74 3.54 0.22 9.31
C LEU A 74 4.14 1.13 10.40
N GLU A 75 4.88 2.17 10.01
CA GLU A 75 5.40 3.18 10.95
C GLU A 75 4.29 3.82 11.77
N THR A 76 3.20 4.19 11.09
CA THR A 76 2.02 4.78 11.74
C THR A 76 1.36 3.79 12.70
N ALA A 77 1.30 2.51 12.33
CA ALA A 77 0.77 1.46 13.22
C ALA A 77 1.63 1.31 14.50
N PHE A 78 2.95 1.30 14.37
CA PHE A 78 3.85 1.31 15.54
C PHE A 78 3.70 2.57 16.38
N LYS A 79 3.63 3.75 15.75
CA LYS A 79 3.43 5.02 16.46
C LYS A 79 2.13 5.01 17.27
N ASN A 80 1.05 4.52 16.67
CA ASN A 80 -0.24 4.40 17.36
C ASN A 80 -0.19 3.39 18.51
N PHE A 81 0.54 2.28 18.34
CA PHE A 81 0.79 1.30 19.41
C PHE A 81 1.54 1.92 20.60
N PHE A 82 2.65 2.62 20.36
CA PHE A 82 3.39 3.29 21.43
C PHE A 82 2.60 4.43 22.10
N GLN A 83 1.66 5.04 21.38
CA GLN A 83 0.72 6.02 21.94
C GLN A 83 -0.50 5.39 22.63
N GLN A 84 -0.56 4.05 22.74
CA GLN A 84 -1.69 3.31 23.31
C GLN A 84 -3.04 3.57 22.61
N ARG A 85 -3.00 3.96 21.33
CA ARG A 85 -4.20 4.21 20.51
C ARG A 85 -4.62 3.01 19.67
N ALA A 86 -3.76 2.01 19.56
CA ALA A 86 -3.99 0.79 18.79
C ALA A 86 -3.18 -0.36 19.38
N ASP A 87 -3.58 -1.60 19.06
CA ASP A 87 -2.81 -2.79 19.39
C ASP A 87 -1.54 -2.93 18.55
N PHE A 88 -0.68 -3.85 18.96
CA PHE A 88 0.53 -4.19 18.23
C PHE A 88 0.25 -4.56 16.76
N PRO A 89 1.05 -4.08 15.79
CA PRO A 89 0.85 -4.38 14.38
C PRO A 89 0.88 -5.90 14.10
N LYS A 90 -0.14 -6.40 13.41
CA LYS A 90 -0.26 -7.82 13.05
C LYS A 90 0.11 -8.04 11.59
N PHE A 91 0.63 -9.23 11.27
CA PHE A 91 0.84 -9.64 9.88
C PHE A 91 -0.45 -9.57 9.07
N LYS A 92 -0.38 -8.96 7.89
CA LYS A 92 -1.49 -8.85 6.94
C LYS A 92 -1.73 -10.22 6.27
N LYS A 93 -3.00 -10.61 6.17
CA LYS A 93 -3.44 -11.86 5.53
C LYS A 93 -4.01 -11.58 4.12
N LYS A 94 -3.91 -12.55 3.22
CA LYS A 94 -4.51 -12.46 1.88
C LYS A 94 -6.04 -12.47 1.98
N GLY A 95 -6.70 -11.63 1.20
CA GLY A 95 -8.17 -11.50 1.18
C GLY A 95 -8.78 -10.75 2.38
N VAL A 96 -7.97 -10.31 3.36
CA VAL A 96 -8.43 -9.53 4.51
C VAL A 96 -7.99 -8.08 4.34
N LYS A 97 -8.94 -7.16 4.19
CA LYS A 97 -8.71 -5.70 4.08
C LYS A 97 -7.58 -5.37 3.08
N GLU A 98 -7.69 -5.90 1.87
CA GLU A 98 -6.69 -5.65 0.83
C GLU A 98 -6.86 -4.23 0.27
N SER A 99 -5.86 -3.39 0.50
CA SER A 99 -5.84 -2.02 0.00
C SER A 99 -4.42 -1.54 -0.25
N PHE A 100 -4.28 -0.57 -1.12
CA PHE A 100 -3.04 0.17 -1.34
C PHE A 100 -3.34 1.64 -1.67
N ARG A 101 -2.37 2.51 -1.37
CA ARG A 101 -2.52 3.94 -1.53
C ARG A 101 -1.44 4.51 -2.44
N PHE A 102 -1.86 5.33 -3.39
CA PHE A 102 -0.99 6.24 -4.12
C PHE A 102 -0.96 7.59 -3.40
N PRO A 103 0.20 8.04 -2.91
CA PRO A 103 0.34 9.32 -2.24
C PRO A 103 0.36 10.51 -3.20
N GLN A 104 0.56 10.28 -4.51
CA GLN A 104 0.55 11.32 -5.55
C GLN A 104 0.51 10.67 -6.94
N GLY A 105 0.38 11.51 -7.97
CA GLY A 105 0.49 11.08 -9.37
C GLY A 105 -0.76 10.41 -9.91
N CYS A 106 -1.89 10.43 -9.20
CA CYS A 106 -3.16 10.02 -9.78
C CYS A 106 -3.85 11.21 -10.46
N LYS A 107 -4.59 10.95 -11.54
CA LYS A 107 -5.41 11.96 -12.22
C LYS A 107 -6.87 11.52 -12.19
N LEU A 108 -7.80 12.44 -12.01
CA LEU A 108 -9.23 12.13 -11.98
C LEU A 108 -9.96 12.92 -13.04
N GLU A 109 -10.71 12.20 -13.86
CA GLU A 109 -11.65 12.76 -14.82
C GLU A 109 -13.06 12.41 -14.34
N GLN A 110 -13.70 13.34 -13.65
CA GLN A 110 -15.06 13.15 -13.13
C GLN A 110 -16.08 13.08 -14.27
N ASN A 111 -15.94 13.92 -15.30
CA ASN A 111 -16.82 13.94 -16.48
C ASN A 111 -16.90 12.57 -17.18
N ASN A 112 -15.78 11.82 -17.20
CA ASN A 112 -15.68 10.51 -17.82
C ASN A 112 -15.80 9.34 -16.82
N ASN A 113 -16.01 9.61 -15.53
CA ASN A 113 -16.02 8.64 -14.44
C ASN A 113 -14.78 7.72 -14.45
N ARG A 114 -13.59 8.30 -14.66
CA ARG A 114 -12.32 7.57 -14.76
C ARG A 114 -11.25 8.17 -13.87
N ILE A 115 -10.38 7.28 -13.37
CA ILE A 115 -9.21 7.65 -12.60
C ILE A 115 -7.98 7.00 -13.21
N TRP A 116 -6.92 7.78 -13.37
CA TRP A 116 -5.62 7.31 -13.81
C TRP A 116 -4.80 6.86 -12.62
N LEU A 117 -4.37 5.60 -12.65
CA LEU A 117 -3.52 5.01 -11.63
C LEU A 117 -2.16 4.67 -12.25
N PRO A 118 -1.02 5.12 -11.67
CA PRO A 118 0.31 4.80 -12.17
C PRO A 118 0.51 3.28 -12.37
N LYS A 119 1.06 2.89 -13.53
CA LYS A 119 1.29 1.49 -13.99
C LYS A 119 0.03 0.62 -14.21
N ILE A 120 -1.16 1.08 -13.81
CA ILE A 120 -2.43 0.37 -14.04
C ILE A 120 -3.20 1.00 -15.21
N GLY A 121 -3.10 2.33 -15.38
CA GLY A 121 -3.76 3.10 -16.43
C GLY A 121 -5.11 3.68 -16.00
N TRP A 122 -5.95 4.03 -16.99
CA TRP A 122 -7.28 4.57 -16.76
C TRP A 122 -8.27 3.50 -16.33
N VAL A 123 -8.81 3.64 -15.13
CA VAL A 123 -9.82 2.74 -14.55
C VAL A 123 -11.15 3.49 -14.44
N ARG A 124 -12.21 2.89 -14.99
CA ARG A 124 -13.58 3.40 -14.77
C ARG A 124 -14.04 3.06 -13.36
N TYR A 125 -14.45 4.07 -12.61
CA TYR A 125 -15.04 3.91 -11.28
C TYR A 125 -16.51 4.34 -11.30
N ARG A 126 -17.28 3.92 -10.29
CA ARG A 126 -18.63 4.46 -10.08
C ARG A 126 -18.47 5.68 -9.18
N ASN A 127 -18.78 6.86 -9.71
CA ASN A 127 -18.72 8.07 -8.92
C ASN A 127 -19.84 8.05 -7.87
N SER A 128 -19.45 8.10 -6.60
CA SER A 128 -20.36 8.15 -5.45
C SER A 128 -20.42 9.55 -4.85
N ARG A 129 -19.40 10.38 -5.07
CA ARG A 129 -19.25 11.73 -4.51
C ARG A 129 -18.35 12.56 -5.42
N GLU A 130 -18.81 13.76 -5.77
CA GLU A 130 -17.97 14.72 -6.47
C GLU A 130 -16.77 15.11 -5.63
N VAL A 131 -15.60 15.16 -6.26
CA VAL A 131 -14.36 15.58 -5.62
C VAL A 131 -14.16 17.05 -5.91
N VAL A 132 -14.23 17.89 -4.87
CA VAL A 132 -13.95 19.32 -5.00
C VAL A 132 -12.46 19.56 -4.76
N GLY A 133 -11.77 20.09 -5.77
CA GLY A 133 -10.34 20.41 -5.71
C GLY A 133 -9.41 19.30 -6.21
N GLU A 134 -8.12 19.43 -5.88
CA GLU A 134 -7.08 18.52 -6.35
C GLU A 134 -6.94 17.27 -5.47
N ILE A 135 -6.68 16.13 -6.11
CA ILE A 135 -6.45 14.87 -5.40
C ILE A 135 -5.08 14.86 -4.76
N LYS A 136 -5.07 14.69 -3.44
CA LYS A 136 -3.85 14.49 -2.67
C LYS A 136 -3.42 13.03 -2.60
N ASN A 137 -4.35 12.10 -2.43
CA ASN A 137 -4.05 10.68 -2.39
C ASN A 137 -5.22 9.87 -2.93
N VAL A 138 -4.93 8.64 -3.38
CA VAL A 138 -5.93 7.71 -3.87
C VAL A 138 -5.72 6.38 -3.18
N THR A 139 -6.76 5.83 -2.58
CA THR A 139 -6.71 4.52 -1.93
C THR A 139 -7.59 3.55 -2.69
N VAL A 140 -6.98 2.53 -3.30
CA VAL A 140 -7.71 1.44 -3.93
C VAL A 140 -7.88 0.33 -2.90
N SER A 141 -9.11 -0.12 -2.67
CA SER A 141 -9.43 -1.22 -1.76
C SER A 141 -10.28 -2.29 -2.42
N GLN A 142 -10.11 -3.54 -2.00
CA GLN A 142 -10.89 -4.67 -2.46
C GLN A 142 -11.78 -5.20 -1.33
N LYS A 143 -13.09 -5.25 -1.57
CA LYS A 143 -14.08 -5.79 -0.64
C LYS A 143 -15.11 -6.63 -1.40
N CYS A 144 -15.36 -7.85 -0.92
CA CYS A 144 -16.33 -8.79 -1.52
C CYS A 144 -16.17 -8.96 -3.04
N GLY A 145 -14.92 -9.09 -3.52
CA GLY A 145 -14.62 -9.25 -4.95
C GLY A 145 -14.75 -7.98 -5.80
N ARG A 146 -15.17 -6.85 -5.21
CA ARG A 146 -15.29 -5.55 -5.88
C ARG A 146 -14.16 -4.61 -5.47
N PHE A 147 -13.75 -3.75 -6.39
CA PHE A 147 -12.76 -2.71 -6.14
C PHE A 147 -13.44 -1.36 -5.90
N PHE A 148 -12.91 -0.63 -4.93
CA PHE A 148 -13.36 0.68 -4.51
C PHE A 148 -12.16 1.64 -4.56
N VAL A 149 -12.41 2.87 -4.97
CA VAL A 149 -11.43 3.95 -5.09
C VAL A 149 -11.98 5.16 -4.37
#